data_AF-A0A2N1TNF0-F1
#
_entry.id   AF-A0A2N1TNF0-F1
#
_cell.length_a   1.000
_cell.length_b   1.000
_cell.length_c   1.000
_cell.angle_alpha   90.00
_cell.angle_beta   90.00
_cell.angle_gamma   90.00
#
_symmetry.space_group_name_H-M   'P 1'
#
loop_
_entity.id
_entity.type
_entity.pdbx_description
1 polymer ?
#
loop_
_entity_poly.entity_id
_entity_poly.type
_entity_poly.pdbx_seq_one_letter_code
_entity_poly.pdbx_strand_id
1 'polypeptide(L)'
;MQKLSKREMKLFGSKTPREYIDNSLKVSLKPAEKAKITRLWLQKTRFTIEDIQHARNIHPYWKKKKMEGSYERNESRKISHDYTQFGTVEWNEDSIKEFIDLNQKDKSGRYIHKDHELAKHFHSTIPGIQHYRRKYNMAVKLLQKEKKSITTKRISDLITQSEQILRRMLKKHKK
;
A
#
# COMPACT_ATOMS: atom_id res chain seq x y z
N MET A 1 -11.31 14.86 -44.50
CA MET A 1 -11.83 14.61 -43.13
C MET A 1 -12.70 13.36 -43.16
N GLN A 2 -12.44 12.34 -42.34
CA GLN A 2 -13.35 11.20 -42.19
C GLN A 2 -14.71 11.69 -41.68
N LYS A 3 -15.79 11.24 -42.33
CA LYS A 3 -17.16 11.60 -41.93
C LYS A 3 -17.50 10.89 -40.62
N LEU A 4 -17.50 11.64 -39.51
CA LEU A 4 -17.86 11.13 -38.20
C LEU A 4 -19.37 10.84 -38.16
N SER A 5 -19.76 9.73 -37.54
CA SER A 5 -21.17 9.41 -37.29
C SER A 5 -21.79 10.40 -36.30
N LYS A 6 -23.13 10.49 -36.27
CA LYS A 6 -23.87 11.35 -35.33
C LYS A 6 -23.50 11.09 -33.85
N ARG A 7 -23.16 9.84 -33.51
CA ARG A 7 -22.76 9.43 -32.15
C ARG A 7 -21.33 9.85 -31.83
N GLU A 8 -20.41 9.69 -32.77
CA GLU A 8 -19.03 10.16 -32.64
C GLU A 8 -18.96 11.69 -32.55
N MET A 9 -19.76 12.39 -33.36
CA MET A 9 -19.88 13.85 -33.31
C MET A 9 -20.36 14.36 -31.94
N LYS A 10 -21.25 13.62 -31.26
CA LYS A 10 -21.70 14.00 -29.91
C LYS A 10 -20.57 13.98 -28.89
N LEU A 11 -19.65 13.02 -28.99
CA LEU A 11 -18.49 12.93 -28.10
C LEU A 11 -17.38 13.91 -28.51
N PHE A 12 -17.13 14.07 -29.81
CA PHE A 12 -16.17 15.02 -30.37
C PHE A 12 -16.58 16.50 -30.20
N GLY A 13 -17.88 16.76 -30.07
CA GLY A 13 -18.47 18.09 -29.89
C GLY A 13 -18.43 18.61 -28.45
N SER A 14 -18.03 17.80 -27.47
CA SER A 14 -17.97 18.21 -26.07
C SER A 14 -17.03 19.41 -25.87
N LYS A 15 -17.46 20.41 -25.10
CA LYS A 15 -16.70 21.65 -24.87
C LYS A 15 -15.79 21.56 -23.65
N THR A 16 -16.11 20.69 -22.69
CA THR A 16 -15.35 20.52 -21.45
C THR A 16 -15.09 19.03 -21.16
N PRO A 17 -14.07 18.70 -20.34
CA PRO A 17 -13.85 17.33 -19.89
C PRO A 17 -15.05 16.72 -19.16
N ARG A 18 -15.81 17.54 -18.40
CA ARG A 18 -17.03 17.10 -17.72
C ARG A 18 -18.12 16.69 -18.70
N GLU A 19 -18.41 17.55 -19.67
CA GLU A 19 -19.37 17.27 -20.74
C GLU A 19 -18.92 16.09 -21.61
N TYR A 20 -17.60 15.94 -21.82
CA TYR A 20 -17.02 14.79 -22.48
C TYR A 20 -17.36 13.49 -21.75
N ILE A 21 -17.21 13.44 -20.42
CA ILE A 21 -17.59 12.27 -19.62
C ILE A 21 -19.10 12.02 -19.68
N ASP A 22 -19.94 13.04 -19.53
CA ASP A 22 -21.40 12.92 -19.62
C ASP A 22 -21.83 12.31 -20.97
N ASN A 23 -21.27 12.83 -22.07
CA ASN A 23 -21.54 12.31 -23.41
C ASN A 23 -20.97 10.90 -23.60
N SER A 24 -19.79 10.61 -23.04
CA SER A 24 -19.17 9.28 -23.11
C SER A 24 -20.00 8.19 -22.44
N LEU A 25 -20.76 8.54 -21.40
CA LEU A 25 -21.69 7.65 -20.71
C LEU A 25 -22.98 7.43 -21.51
N LYS A 26 -23.44 8.47 -22.22
CA LYS A 26 -24.67 8.43 -23.03
C LYS A 26 -24.47 7.78 -24.41
N VAL A 27 -23.27 7.85 -24.97
CA VAL A 27 -22.98 7.28 -26.29
C VAL A 27 -22.61 5.79 -26.19
N SER A 28 -23.40 4.97 -26.88
CA SER A 28 -23.06 3.57 -27.15
C SER A 28 -22.12 3.51 -28.36
N LEU A 29 -20.82 3.64 -28.07
CA LEU A 29 -19.70 3.46 -28.99
C LEU A 29 -18.81 2.34 -28.45
N LYS A 30 -18.20 1.56 -29.34
CA LYS A 30 -17.23 0.52 -28.96
C LYS A 30 -15.99 1.17 -28.31
N PRO A 31 -15.26 0.46 -27.43
CA PRO A 31 -14.06 1.01 -26.79
C PRO A 31 -13.03 1.58 -27.78
N ALA A 32 -12.79 0.88 -28.90
CA ALA A 32 -11.87 1.32 -29.95
C ALA A 32 -12.31 2.64 -30.62
N GLU A 33 -13.62 2.79 -30.88
CA GLU A 33 -14.20 4.00 -31.45
C GLU A 33 -14.08 5.17 -30.46
N LYS A 34 -14.40 4.95 -29.17
CA LYS A 34 -14.22 5.96 -28.12
C LYS A 34 -12.77 6.41 -28.02
N ALA A 35 -11.80 5.50 -28.04
CA ALA A 35 -10.38 5.84 -27.98
C ALA A 35 -9.93 6.68 -29.19
N LYS A 36 -10.43 6.36 -30.39
CA LYS A 36 -10.18 7.18 -31.59
C LYS A 36 -10.75 8.59 -31.43
N ILE A 37 -12.00 8.72 -30.99
CA ILE A 37 -12.62 10.04 -30.77
C ILE A 37 -11.96 10.81 -29.63
N THR A 38 -11.51 10.12 -28.58
CA THR A 38 -10.77 10.74 -27.47
C THR A 38 -9.50 11.41 -28.00
N ARG A 39 -8.71 10.70 -28.82
CA ARG A 39 -7.50 11.25 -29.43
C ARG A 39 -7.79 12.48 -30.30
N LEU A 40 -8.82 12.42 -31.14
CA LEU A 40 -9.22 13.55 -31.98
C LEU A 40 -9.72 14.74 -31.14
N TRP A 41 -10.47 14.48 -30.08
CA TRP A 41 -10.97 15.51 -29.17
C TRP A 41 -9.84 16.20 -28.40
N LEU A 42 -8.85 15.42 -27.92
CA LEU A 42 -7.64 15.96 -27.28
C LEU A 42 -6.81 16.79 -28.25
N GLN A 43 -6.67 16.36 -29.52
CA GLN A 43 -5.96 17.15 -30.54
C GLN A 43 -6.67 18.46 -30.90
N LYS A 44 -8.01 18.48 -30.86
CA LYS A 44 -8.82 19.67 -31.14
C LYS A 44 -8.86 20.66 -29.98
N THR A 45 -8.75 20.17 -28.75
CA THR A 45 -8.91 20.97 -27.53
C THR A 45 -7.56 21.23 -26.86
N ARG A 46 -7.56 22.09 -25.84
CA ARG A 46 -6.38 22.32 -25.00
C ARG A 46 -6.31 21.37 -23.79
N PHE A 47 -7.23 20.41 -23.71
CA PHE A 47 -7.34 19.51 -22.55
C PHE A 47 -6.43 18.31 -22.69
N THR A 48 -6.07 17.75 -21.55
CA THR A 48 -5.16 16.62 -21.40
C THR A 48 -5.90 15.35 -20.98
N ILE A 49 -5.19 14.22 -20.95
CA ILE A 49 -5.74 12.95 -20.46
C ILE A 49 -6.04 13.09 -18.95
N GLU A 50 -5.20 13.80 -18.22
CA GLU A 50 -5.33 14.09 -16.80
C GLU A 50 -6.62 14.84 -16.51
N ASP A 51 -7.02 15.79 -17.36
CA ASP A 51 -8.29 16.52 -17.23
C ASP A 51 -9.51 15.59 -17.37
N ILE A 52 -9.46 14.65 -18.32
CA ILE A 52 -10.51 13.63 -18.49
C ILE A 52 -10.55 12.71 -17.26
N GLN A 53 -9.39 12.28 -16.75
CA GLN A 53 -9.31 11.44 -15.56
C GLN A 53 -9.87 12.16 -14.33
N HIS A 54 -9.50 13.43 -14.13
CA HIS A 54 -10.02 14.26 -13.06
C HIS A 54 -11.55 14.39 -13.15
N ALA A 55 -12.07 14.77 -14.32
CA ALA A 55 -13.52 14.87 -14.55
C ALA A 55 -14.25 13.55 -14.29
N ARG A 56 -13.67 12.42 -14.70
CA ARG A 56 -14.21 11.09 -14.43
C ARG A 56 -14.24 10.77 -12.93
N ASN A 57 -13.17 11.09 -12.20
CA ASN A 57 -13.04 10.78 -10.78
C ASN A 57 -14.03 11.56 -9.90
N ILE A 58 -14.39 12.79 -10.30
CA ILE A 58 -15.38 13.59 -9.57
C ILE A 58 -16.84 13.28 -9.98
N HIS A 59 -17.05 12.61 -11.12
CA HIS A 59 -18.37 12.39 -11.70
C HIS A 59 -19.27 11.47 -10.83
N PRO A 60 -20.53 11.86 -10.52
CA PRO A 60 -21.41 11.11 -9.63
C PRO A 60 -21.62 9.64 -10.01
N TYR A 61 -21.87 9.35 -11.29
CA TYR A 61 -22.01 7.97 -11.79
C TYR A 61 -20.80 7.10 -11.48
N TRP A 62 -19.58 7.59 -11.78
CA TRP A 62 -18.35 6.84 -11.56
C TRP A 62 -18.00 6.72 -10.08
N LYS A 63 -18.33 7.73 -9.26
CA LYS A 63 -18.25 7.63 -7.79
C LYS A 63 -19.16 6.52 -7.26
N LYS A 64 -20.44 6.50 -7.66
CA LYS A 64 -21.39 5.45 -7.26
C LYS A 64 -20.88 4.07 -7.68
N LYS A 65 -20.46 3.92 -8.94
CA LYS A 65 -19.92 2.67 -9.48
C LYS A 65 -18.63 2.21 -8.78
N LYS A 66 -17.75 3.13 -8.36
CA LYS A 66 -16.56 2.81 -7.57
C LYS A 66 -16.93 2.33 -6.15
N MET A 67 -18.00 2.88 -5.59
CA MET A 67 -18.52 2.51 -4.28
C MET A 67 -19.36 1.22 -4.30
N GLU A 68 -19.85 0.78 -5.46
CA GLU A 68 -20.49 -0.54 -5.60
C GLU A 68 -19.51 -1.64 -5.17
N GLY A 69 -19.98 -2.53 -4.30
CA GLY A 69 -19.17 -3.59 -3.69
C GLY A 69 -18.15 -3.11 -2.65
N SER A 70 -18.15 -1.82 -2.27
CA SER A 70 -17.13 -1.29 -1.35
C SER A 70 -17.31 -1.81 0.08
N TYR A 71 -18.56 -2.02 0.49
CA TYR A 71 -18.88 -2.57 1.80
C TYR A 71 -18.31 -3.98 1.93
N GLU A 72 -18.63 -4.87 1.00
CA GLU A 72 -18.23 -6.28 0.97
C GLU A 72 -16.70 -6.41 0.84
N ARG A 73 -16.07 -5.56 0.03
CA ARG A 73 -14.60 -5.49 -0.06
C ARG A 73 -13.96 -5.06 1.25
N ASN A 74 -14.55 -4.09 1.95
CA ASN A 74 -14.03 -3.60 3.23
C ASN A 74 -14.26 -4.62 4.34
N GLU A 75 -15.40 -5.29 4.35
CA GLU A 75 -15.71 -6.38 5.27
C GLU A 75 -14.76 -7.56 5.07
N SER A 76 -14.53 -7.98 3.82
CA SER A 76 -13.54 -9.02 3.50
C SER A 76 -12.12 -8.65 3.92
N ARG A 77 -11.74 -7.36 3.75
CA ARG A 77 -10.45 -6.85 4.26
C ARG A 77 -10.39 -6.88 5.78
N LYS A 78 -11.47 -6.50 6.46
CA LYS A 78 -11.55 -6.53 7.91
C LYS A 78 -11.41 -7.96 8.44
N ILE A 79 -12.13 -8.92 7.85
CA ILE A 79 -12.06 -10.34 8.22
C ILE A 79 -10.66 -10.90 7.98
N SER A 80 -10.07 -10.66 6.81
CA SER A 80 -8.71 -11.13 6.49
C SER A 80 -7.61 -10.50 7.35
N HIS A 81 -7.89 -9.37 8.00
CA HIS A 81 -6.98 -8.65 8.87
C HIS A 81 -7.44 -8.69 10.33
N ASP A 82 -8.27 -9.67 10.70
CA ASP A 82 -8.60 -9.91 12.10
C ASP A 82 -7.47 -10.69 12.79
N TYR A 83 -6.50 -9.94 13.31
CA TYR A 83 -5.39 -10.51 14.07
C TYR A 83 -5.72 -10.73 15.55
N THR A 84 -6.94 -10.42 15.99
CA THR A 84 -7.33 -10.49 17.42
C THR A 84 -7.63 -11.92 17.87
N GLN A 85 -7.95 -12.80 16.92
CA GLN A 85 -8.13 -14.23 17.18
C GLN A 85 -6.81 -14.99 17.33
N PHE A 86 -5.69 -14.37 16.97
CA PHE A 86 -4.39 -14.97 17.19
C PHE A 86 -4.02 -14.87 18.67
N GLY A 87 -3.66 -16.01 19.28
CA GLY A 87 -3.25 -16.08 20.67
C GLY A 87 -1.92 -15.36 20.94
N THR A 88 -1.45 -15.47 22.19
CA THR A 88 -0.11 -14.98 22.55
C THR A 88 0.95 -15.89 21.92
N VAL A 89 1.71 -15.37 20.96
CA VAL A 89 2.86 -16.08 20.39
C VAL A 89 3.90 -16.33 21.47
N GLU A 90 4.31 -17.58 21.61
CA GLU A 90 5.47 -17.94 22.41
C GLU A 90 6.75 -17.63 21.61
N TRP A 91 7.43 -16.56 21.99
CA TRP A 91 8.67 -16.14 21.36
C TRP A 91 9.87 -16.89 21.93
N ASN A 92 10.03 -18.13 21.50
CA ASN A 92 11.19 -18.97 21.80
C ASN A 92 12.40 -18.63 20.88
N GLU A 93 13.53 -19.29 21.11
CA GLU A 93 14.77 -19.02 20.35
C GLU A 93 14.60 -19.22 18.83
N ASP A 94 13.86 -20.25 18.42
CA ASP A 94 13.67 -20.59 17.00
C ASP A 94 12.78 -19.56 16.29
N SER A 95 11.64 -19.20 16.88
CA SER A 95 10.76 -18.15 16.35
C SER A 95 11.44 -16.77 16.30
N ILE A 96 12.36 -16.48 17.24
CA ILE A 96 13.16 -15.26 17.21
C ILE A 96 14.16 -15.28 16.05
N LYS A 97 14.86 -16.41 15.83
CA LYS A 97 15.79 -16.56 14.70
C LYS A 97 15.05 -16.42 13.37
N GLU A 98 13.91 -17.08 13.24
CA GLU A 98 13.04 -16.97 12.09
C GLU A 98 12.54 -15.52 11.87
N PHE A 99 12.13 -14.84 12.95
CA PHE A 99 11.75 -13.44 12.86
C PHE A 99 12.90 -12.56 12.37
N ILE A 100 14.13 -12.79 12.84
CA ILE A 100 15.31 -12.04 12.38
C ILE A 100 15.54 -12.27 10.88
N ASP A 101 15.39 -13.51 10.42
CA ASP A 101 15.55 -13.88 9.01
C ASP A 101 14.48 -13.26 8.12
N LEU A 102 13.22 -13.19 8.57
CA LEU A 102 12.12 -12.57 7.83
C LEU A 102 12.09 -11.04 7.98
N ASN A 103 12.74 -10.46 9.00
CA ASN A 103 12.73 -9.02 9.26
C ASN A 103 13.80 -8.24 8.47
N GLN A 104 14.01 -8.62 7.21
CA GLN A 104 14.99 -8.00 6.32
C GLN A 104 14.48 -6.71 5.69
N LYS A 105 15.43 -5.86 5.31
CA LYS A 105 15.17 -4.63 4.56
C LYS A 105 15.76 -4.72 3.17
N ASP A 106 15.06 -4.13 2.21
CA ASP A 106 15.56 -3.95 0.86
C ASP A 106 16.65 -2.86 0.81
N LYS A 107 17.22 -2.65 -0.40
CA LYS A 107 18.24 -1.62 -0.65
C LYS A 107 17.75 -0.19 -0.38
N SER A 108 16.43 0.03 -0.35
CA SER A 108 15.81 1.32 -0.04
C SER A 108 15.52 1.52 1.45
N GLY A 109 15.85 0.52 2.29
CA GLY A 109 15.62 0.53 3.73
C GLY A 109 14.18 0.20 4.14
N ARG A 110 13.34 -0.29 3.22
CA ARG A 110 11.97 -0.73 3.50
C ARG A 110 11.96 -2.21 3.86
N TYR A 111 11.07 -2.62 4.75
CA TYR A 111 10.94 -4.04 5.08
C TYR A 111 10.42 -4.83 3.88
N ILE A 112 11.07 -5.96 3.60
CA ILE A 112 10.65 -6.88 2.53
C ILE A 112 9.28 -7.47 2.88
N HIS A 113 9.17 -8.04 4.08
CA HIS A 113 7.90 -8.51 4.63
C HIS A 113 7.19 -7.41 5.42
N LYS A 114 5.90 -7.20 5.17
CA LYS A 114 5.09 -6.19 5.87
C LYS A 114 4.63 -6.69 7.23
N ASP A 115 4.23 -5.77 8.12
CA ASP A 115 3.75 -6.14 9.47
C ASP A 115 2.62 -7.17 9.44
N HIS A 116 1.67 -7.03 8.51
CA HIS A 116 0.53 -7.93 8.37
C HIS A 116 0.90 -9.33 7.86
N GLU A 117 1.98 -9.43 7.07
CA GLU A 117 2.49 -10.71 6.56
C GLU A 117 3.17 -11.48 7.70
N LEU A 118 4.02 -10.80 8.48
CA LEU A 118 4.64 -11.39 9.66
C LEU A 118 3.60 -11.73 10.74
N ALA A 119 2.60 -10.87 10.95
CA ALA A 119 1.53 -11.13 11.91
C ALA A 119 0.76 -12.40 11.56
N LYS A 120 0.46 -12.60 10.27
CA LYS A 120 -0.16 -13.83 9.77
C LYS A 120 0.77 -15.05 9.93
N HIS A 121 2.06 -14.91 9.60
CA HIS A 121 3.05 -15.99 9.67
C HIS A 121 3.25 -16.52 11.10
N PHE A 122 3.49 -15.60 12.05
CA PHE A 122 3.75 -15.96 13.44
C PHE A 122 2.46 -16.23 14.25
N HIS A 123 1.28 -16.12 13.65
CA HIS A 123 0.01 -16.07 14.38
C HIS A 123 0.08 -15.06 15.54
N SER A 124 0.48 -13.83 15.21
CA SER A 124 0.66 -12.73 16.15
C SER A 124 -0.23 -11.54 15.80
N THR A 125 -0.29 -10.58 16.72
CA THR A 125 -0.91 -9.28 16.45
C THR A 125 0.08 -8.34 15.76
N ILE A 126 -0.42 -7.40 14.95
CA ILE A 126 0.41 -6.33 14.37
C ILE A 126 1.22 -5.58 15.45
N PRO A 127 0.65 -5.19 16.60
CA PRO A 127 1.40 -4.61 17.71
C PRO A 127 2.54 -5.50 18.24
N GLY A 128 2.34 -6.82 18.27
CA GLY A 128 3.37 -7.80 18.66
C GLY A 128 4.56 -7.78 17.71
N ILE A 129 4.31 -7.85 16.40
CA ILE A 129 5.35 -7.74 15.36
C ILE A 129 6.10 -6.40 15.47
N GLN A 130 5.36 -5.29 15.61
CA GLN A 130 5.96 -3.97 15.74
C GLN A 130 6.82 -3.83 17.00
N HIS A 131 6.42 -4.47 18.11
CA HIS A 131 7.22 -4.51 19.32
C HIS A 131 8.56 -5.23 19.08
N TYR A 132 8.55 -6.40 18.45
CA TYR A 132 9.78 -7.11 18.09
C TYR A 132 10.65 -6.33 17.10
N ARG A 133 10.05 -5.63 16.12
CA ARG A 133 10.79 -4.72 15.24
C ARG A 133 11.49 -3.60 16.01
N ARG A 134 10.83 -2.99 17.00
CA ARG A 134 11.46 -1.96 17.84
C ARG A 134 12.65 -2.53 18.60
N LYS A 135 12.51 -3.71 19.22
CA LYS A 135 13.60 -4.38 19.94
C LYS A 135 14.77 -4.72 19.00
N TYR A 136 14.49 -5.30 17.82
CA TYR A 136 15.49 -5.58 16.80
C TYR A 136 16.29 -4.32 16.42
N ASN A 137 15.61 -3.23 16.08
CA ASN A 137 16.27 -1.98 15.72
C ASN A 137 17.11 -1.41 16.87
N MET A 138 16.71 -1.61 18.12
CA MET A 138 17.49 -1.21 19.29
C MET A 138 18.72 -2.10 19.48
N ALA A 139 18.59 -3.41 19.32
CA ALA A 139 19.70 -4.37 19.38
C ALA A 139 20.76 -4.06 18.31
N VAL A 140 20.34 -3.83 17.06
CA VAL A 140 21.22 -3.41 15.97
C VAL A 140 21.97 -2.12 16.32
N LYS A 141 21.26 -1.10 16.83
CA LYS A 141 21.88 0.17 17.24
C LYS A 141 22.89 0.01 18.38
N LEU A 142 22.63 -0.88 19.35
CA LEU A 142 23.56 -1.17 20.44
C LEU A 142 24.85 -1.80 19.90
N LEU A 143 24.73 -2.84 19.07
CA LEU A 143 25.89 -3.50 18.46
C LEU A 143 26.73 -2.54 17.62
N GLN A 144 26.08 -1.66 16.85
CA GLN A 144 26.76 -0.61 16.08
C GLN A 144 27.55 0.36 16.98
N LYS A 145 26.96 0.81 18.09
CA LYS A 145 27.65 1.70 19.05
C LYS A 145 28.83 1.02 19.74
N GLU A 146 28.71 -0.27 20.02
CA GLU A 146 29.76 -1.09 20.61
C GLU A 146 30.82 -1.55 19.58
N LYS A 147 30.69 -1.14 18.30
CA LYS A 147 31.53 -1.60 17.19
C LYS A 147 31.61 -3.13 17.08
N LYS A 148 30.54 -3.82 17.47
CA LYS A 148 30.40 -5.27 17.43
C LYS A 148 29.75 -5.70 16.11
N SER A 149 30.16 -6.86 15.60
CA SER A 149 29.50 -7.49 14.45
C SER A 149 28.03 -7.78 14.74
N ILE A 150 27.19 -7.53 13.72
CA ILE A 150 25.74 -7.70 13.76
C ILE A 150 25.44 -9.12 13.25
N THR A 151 25.33 -10.08 14.18
CA THR A 151 25.03 -11.49 13.85
C THR A 151 23.68 -11.89 14.43
N THR A 152 23.01 -12.85 13.81
CA THR A 152 21.71 -13.37 14.28
C THR A 152 21.75 -13.77 15.76
N LYS A 153 22.82 -14.45 16.18
CA LYS A 153 23.04 -14.83 17.59
C LYS A 153 23.09 -13.63 18.55
N ARG A 154 23.86 -12.59 18.20
CA ARG A 154 23.96 -11.40 19.06
C ARG A 154 22.66 -10.60 19.11
N ILE A 155 21.92 -10.59 18.00
CA ILE A 155 20.59 -9.99 17.97
C ILE A 155 19.62 -10.80 18.83
N SER A 156 19.62 -12.15 18.73
CA SER A 156 18.73 -12.99 19.54
C SER A 156 19.00 -12.81 21.04
N ASP A 157 20.26 -12.72 21.45
CA ASP A 157 20.63 -12.50 22.86
C ASP A 157 20.13 -11.16 23.42
N LEU A 158 20.04 -10.13 22.58
CA LEU A 158 19.55 -8.81 22.97
C LEU A 158 18.03 -8.70 22.86
N ILE A 159 17.43 -9.30 21.82
CA ILE A 159 16.00 -9.17 21.53
C ILE A 159 15.14 -9.96 22.51
N THR A 160 15.69 -10.89 23.28
CA THR A 160 14.99 -11.57 24.39
C THR A 160 14.78 -10.65 25.59
N GLN A 161 15.68 -9.67 25.81
CA GLN A 161 15.57 -8.72 26.93
C GLN A 161 14.34 -7.80 26.79
N SER A 162 13.89 -7.20 27.88
CA SER A 162 12.76 -6.26 27.81
C SER A 162 13.13 -4.99 27.03
N GLU A 163 12.15 -4.41 26.33
CA GLU A 163 12.35 -3.17 25.56
C GLU A 163 12.90 -2.02 26.44
N GLN A 164 12.48 -1.96 27.70
CA GLN A 164 12.95 -0.95 28.66
C GLN A 164 14.45 -1.10 28.98
N ILE A 165 14.96 -2.33 29.08
CA ILE A 165 16.40 -2.59 29.31
C ILE A 165 17.21 -2.11 28.10
N LEU A 166 16.80 -2.48 26.89
CA LEU A 166 17.45 -2.03 25.64
C LEU A 166 17.50 -0.49 25.54
N ARG A 167 16.39 0.18 25.90
CA ARG A 167 16.32 1.64 25.95
C ARG A 167 17.29 2.25 26.96
N ARG A 168 17.44 1.65 28.15
CA ARG A 168 18.40 2.11 29.17
C ARG A 168 19.84 1.94 28.69
N MET A 169 20.18 0.80 28.07
CA MET A 169 21.51 0.55 27.50
C MET A 169 21.84 1.61 26.43
N LEU A 170 20.92 1.91 25.52
CA LEU A 170 21.12 2.91 24.47
C LEU A 170 21.38 4.33 25.01
N LYS A 171 20.75 4.68 26.15
CA LYS A 171 20.95 5.95 26.84
C LYS A 171 22.31 6.03 27.55
N LYS A 172 22.80 4.93 28.14
CA LYS A 172 24.13 4.89 28.77
C LYS A 172 25.24 5.21 27.77
N HIS A 173 25.16 4.66 26.56
CA HIS A 173 26.08 4.96 25.46
C HIS A 173 25.79 6.29 24.72
N LYS A 174 25.10 7.26 25.34
CA LYS A 174 24.99 8.64 24.84
C LYS A 174 25.91 9.61 25.59
N LYS A 175 26.49 9.20 26.72
CA LYS A 175 27.59 9.88 27.39
C LYS A 175 28.90 9.37 26.83
#